data_AF-A0A522D4E2-F1
#
_entry.id   AF-A0A522D4E2-F1
#
_cell.length_a   1.000
_cell.length_b   1.000
_cell.length_c   1.000
_cell.angle_alpha   90.00
_cell.angle_beta   90.00
_cell.angle_gamma   90.00
#
_symmetry.space_group_name_H-M   'P 1'
#
loop_
_entity.id
_entity.type
_entity.pdbx_description
1 polymer ?
#
loop_
_entity_poly.entity_id
_entity_poly.type
_entity_poly.pdbx_seq_one_letter_code
_entity_poly.pdbx_strand_id
1 'polypeptide(L)'
;LDPDSSCGDAEKDKDHLKNFAKLAKAKGITLYADLVFNHIAADHPLVAEEDKEIAEIRKKAHGHLNLIRGHKNKLIGVSWHENGQEKKFHFKFRRNDDLKLKFGGPPEDPWTDAAQVNYSSPEGRRFFVEGDANHKGYWKQVIDWHLDNGFTGFRCDAAYLIPPESWEELISYTKAKQPDAVFMAETLCQDMPKVERMANATIIENGKERPAFDLGMLGFYWWDLRADWLPQQEHPRVQKMSKFGGAGSPDTHDTESTVAGGMRKAFNHAARASDIVADVSVREYAAALLASNSCYMQMGYEFCNEKQNSVFRGQVSEKDWNDLVKNAKGKTLDVSDSIRALNELKENLHVENCRVDFKEHVHIQDGKLIKIRVEYIDVDTNQKKADLVLIVNQKPENGAVKLTDGGLLHHLEKSGLQRMQPDGAAASGTPVIHDVLIFHTPIAKTPAKAPAVAPNRKPPPPAMAA
;
A
#
# COMPACT_ATOMS: atom_id res chain seq x y z
N LEU A 1 -12.94 7.56 17.27
CA LEU A 1 -12.89 6.20 16.66
C LEU A 1 -14.25 5.93 16.03
N ASP A 2 -14.34 4.93 15.16
CA ASP A 2 -15.62 4.38 14.71
C ASP A 2 -16.55 4.20 15.93
N PRO A 3 -17.80 4.73 15.92
CA PRO A 3 -18.75 4.57 17.02
C PRO A 3 -18.94 3.12 17.48
N ASP A 4 -18.83 2.14 16.57
CA ASP A 4 -18.98 0.71 16.89
C ASP A 4 -17.72 0.13 17.55
N SER A 5 -16.57 0.81 17.41
CA SER A 5 -15.31 0.47 18.08
C SER A 5 -15.00 1.37 19.28
N SER A 6 -15.79 2.43 19.47
CA SER A 6 -15.62 3.39 20.55
C SER A 6 -16.37 2.95 21.79
N CYS A 7 -15.73 3.03 22.96
CA CYS A 7 -16.43 2.88 24.23
C CYS A 7 -17.13 4.17 24.69
N GLY A 8 -17.19 5.19 23.82
CA GLY A 8 -17.79 6.50 24.12
C GLY A 8 -16.91 7.40 25.00
N ASP A 9 -15.68 6.98 25.30
CA ASP A 9 -14.71 7.70 26.13
C ASP A 9 -13.37 7.75 25.39
N ALA A 10 -12.99 8.96 24.97
CA ALA A 10 -11.82 9.17 24.11
C ALA A 10 -10.49 8.74 24.75
N GLU A 11 -10.35 8.86 26.07
CA GLU A 11 -9.12 8.44 26.76
C GLU A 11 -9.05 6.92 26.87
N LYS A 12 -10.18 6.26 27.18
CA LYS A 12 -10.23 4.79 27.19
C LYS A 12 -10.03 4.18 25.81
N ASP A 13 -10.62 4.79 24.78
CA ASP A 13 -10.41 4.43 23.38
C ASP A 13 -8.94 4.49 22.98
N LYS A 14 -8.26 5.56 23.41
CA LYS A 14 -6.82 5.72 23.20
C LYS A 14 -6.02 4.66 23.96
N ASP A 15 -6.41 4.32 25.19
CA ASP A 15 -5.77 3.25 25.97
C ASP A 15 -5.96 1.88 25.32
N HIS A 16 -7.14 1.60 24.75
CA HIS A 16 -7.39 0.39 23.97
C HIS A 16 -6.48 0.31 22.75
N LEU A 17 -6.33 1.41 22.01
CA LEU A 17 -5.43 1.48 20.85
C LEU A 17 -3.97 1.22 21.25
N LYS A 18 -3.49 1.85 22.33
CA LYS A 18 -2.13 1.62 22.85
C LYS A 18 -1.91 0.18 23.29
N ASN A 19 -2.91 -0.43 23.93
CA ASN A 19 -2.85 -1.83 24.31
C ASN A 19 -2.81 -2.75 23.08
N PHE A 20 -3.61 -2.47 22.04
CA PHE A 20 -3.55 -3.16 20.76
C PHE A 20 -2.15 -3.05 20.12
N ALA A 21 -1.59 -1.85 20.04
CA ALA A 21 -0.23 -1.63 19.51
C ALA A 21 0.83 -2.41 20.28
N LYS A 22 0.73 -2.45 21.62
CA LYS A 22 1.63 -3.25 22.47
C LYS A 22 1.52 -4.75 22.18
N LEU A 23 0.30 -5.26 22.01
CA LEU A 23 0.05 -6.67 21.70
C LEU A 23 0.55 -7.04 20.30
N ALA A 24 0.33 -6.17 19.30
CA ALA A 24 0.86 -6.34 17.95
C ALA A 24 2.39 -6.41 17.98
N LYS A 25 3.04 -5.45 18.63
CA LYS A 25 4.51 -5.43 18.80
C LYS A 25 5.04 -6.68 19.49
N ALA A 26 4.36 -7.17 20.53
CA ALA A 26 4.74 -8.41 21.22
C ALA A 26 4.67 -9.65 20.32
N LYS A 27 3.91 -9.60 19.22
CA LYS A 27 3.81 -10.63 18.18
C LYS A 27 4.73 -10.38 16.98
N GLY A 28 5.58 -9.34 17.03
CA GLY A 28 6.43 -8.96 15.90
C GLY A 28 5.68 -8.27 14.76
N ILE A 29 4.45 -7.80 15.00
CA ILE A 29 3.62 -7.08 14.02
C ILE A 29 3.82 -5.58 14.22
N THR A 30 4.16 -4.89 13.14
CA THR A 30 4.21 -3.42 13.08
C THR A 30 2.87 -2.87 12.61
N LEU A 31 2.49 -1.71 13.13
CA LEU A 31 1.24 -1.06 12.77
C LEU A 31 1.48 0.08 11.80
N TYR A 32 0.69 0.09 10.72
CA TYR A 32 0.69 1.15 9.73
C TYR A 32 -0.61 1.93 9.84
N ALA A 33 -0.49 3.25 9.85
CA ALA A 33 -1.64 4.14 9.77
C ALA A 33 -1.91 4.49 8.31
N ASP A 34 -3.17 4.74 7.98
CA ASP A 34 -3.55 5.27 6.68
C ASP A 34 -3.57 6.81 6.72
N LEU A 35 -2.65 7.44 6.00
CA LEU A 35 -2.50 8.90 5.95
C LEU A 35 -3.30 9.48 4.79
N VAL A 36 -4.53 9.88 5.10
CA VAL A 36 -5.41 10.61 4.18
C VAL A 36 -5.10 12.11 4.26
N PHE A 37 -4.04 12.54 3.58
CA PHE A 37 -3.60 13.94 3.62
C PHE A 37 -4.11 14.76 2.43
N ASN A 38 -4.75 14.14 1.45
CA ASN A 38 -5.25 14.86 0.28
C ASN A 38 -6.58 15.60 0.55
N HIS A 39 -7.33 15.17 1.57
CA HIS A 39 -8.60 15.76 1.99
C HIS A 39 -8.90 15.49 3.48
N ILE A 40 -9.92 16.15 4.01
CA ILE A 40 -10.59 15.79 5.27
C ILE A 40 -12.11 15.73 5.04
N ALA A 41 -12.88 15.27 6.03
CA ALA A 41 -14.34 15.28 5.94
C ALA A 41 -14.88 16.70 5.71
N ALA A 42 -15.89 16.84 4.84
CA ALA A 42 -16.49 18.12 4.48
C ALA A 42 -17.20 18.81 5.65
N ASP A 43 -17.64 18.03 6.65
CA ASP A 43 -18.24 18.50 7.90
C ASP A 43 -17.21 18.70 9.03
N HIS A 44 -15.91 18.54 8.74
CA HIS A 44 -14.86 18.72 9.74
C HIS A 44 -14.85 20.17 10.28
N PRO A 45 -14.63 20.40 11.60
CA PRO A 45 -14.67 21.74 12.20
C PRO A 45 -13.77 22.79 11.51
N LEU A 46 -12.60 22.38 11.01
CA LEU A 46 -11.70 23.25 10.24
C LEU A 46 -12.34 23.80 8.95
N VAL A 47 -13.19 23.01 8.30
CA VAL A 47 -13.91 23.41 7.08
C VAL A 47 -14.99 24.43 7.44
N ALA A 48 -15.77 24.12 8.47
CA ALA A 48 -16.81 25.02 8.98
C ALA A 48 -16.25 26.36 9.49
N GLU A 49 -15.05 26.36 10.09
CA GLU A 49 -14.34 27.56 10.51
C GLU A 49 -13.97 28.44 9.30
N GLU A 50 -13.38 27.86 8.25
CA GLU A 50 -13.06 28.62 7.03
C GLU A 50 -14.34 29.14 6.34
N ASP A 51 -15.42 28.34 6.30
CA ASP A 51 -16.72 28.79 5.76
C ASP A 51 -17.25 30.01 6.49
N LYS A 52 -17.14 30.00 7.83
CA LYS A 52 -17.52 31.14 8.67
C LYS A 52 -16.65 32.36 8.39
N GLU A 53 -15.34 32.18 8.26
CA GLU A 53 -14.41 33.27 7.92
C GLU A 53 -14.74 33.89 6.55
N ILE A 54 -14.98 33.06 5.53
CA ILE A 54 -15.38 33.51 4.19
C ILE A 54 -16.71 34.29 4.25
N ALA A 55 -17.69 33.82 5.03
CA ALA A 55 -18.97 34.50 5.19
C ALA A 55 -18.81 35.87 5.85
N GLU A 56 -17.96 36.00 6.87
CA GLU A 56 -17.66 37.29 7.51
C GLU A 56 -16.89 38.23 6.58
N ILE A 57 -15.93 37.71 5.80
CA ILE A 57 -15.21 38.49 4.79
C ILE A 57 -16.17 39.03 3.73
N ARG A 58 -17.14 38.22 3.25
CA ARG A 58 -18.17 38.68 2.32
C ARG A 58 -18.98 39.85 2.85
N LYS A 59 -19.34 39.82 4.14
CA LYS A 59 -20.05 40.92 4.81
C LYS A 59 -19.18 42.19 4.84
N LYS A 60 -17.92 42.07 5.27
CA LYS A 60 -16.96 43.19 5.36
C LYS A 60 -16.64 43.82 4.00
N ALA A 61 -16.57 42.99 2.96
CA ALA A 61 -16.32 43.43 1.60
C ALA A 61 -17.56 44.02 0.90
N HIS A 62 -18.72 44.04 1.55
CA HIS A 62 -20.00 44.38 0.93
C HIS A 62 -20.27 43.59 -0.38
N GLY A 63 -19.81 42.34 -0.43
CA GLY A 63 -19.87 41.48 -1.62
C GLY A 63 -18.80 41.71 -2.69
N HIS A 64 -17.97 42.75 -2.59
CA HIS A 64 -16.93 43.07 -3.56
C HIS A 64 -15.62 42.34 -3.25
N LEU A 65 -15.51 41.09 -3.71
CA LEU A 65 -14.32 40.24 -3.59
C LEU A 65 -13.60 40.09 -4.93
N ASN A 66 -12.27 40.14 -4.89
CA ASN A 66 -11.42 39.72 -6.01
C ASN A 66 -10.87 38.33 -5.73
N LEU A 67 -10.90 37.44 -6.74
CA LEU A 67 -10.35 36.09 -6.62
C LEU A 67 -8.82 36.13 -6.77
N ILE A 68 -8.08 35.52 -5.84
CA ILE A 68 -6.63 35.36 -5.94
C ILE A 68 -6.33 34.03 -6.62
N ARG A 69 -5.57 34.07 -7.72
CA ARG A 69 -5.18 32.89 -8.51
C ARG A 69 -3.70 32.59 -8.35
N GLY A 70 -3.38 31.31 -8.12
CA GLY A 70 -2.03 30.78 -8.07
C GLY A 70 -1.61 30.10 -9.38
N HIS A 71 -0.59 29.26 -9.29
CA HIS A 71 -0.07 28.49 -10.41
C HIS A 71 -1.17 27.66 -11.11
N LYS A 72 -1.11 27.59 -12.46
CA LYS A 72 -2.14 26.96 -13.32
C LYS A 72 -3.55 27.50 -13.08
N ASN A 73 -3.67 28.79 -12.75
CA ASN A 73 -4.94 29.49 -12.52
C ASN A 73 -5.82 28.88 -11.42
N LYS A 74 -5.21 28.20 -10.44
CA LYS A 74 -5.95 27.61 -9.31
C LYS A 74 -6.41 28.72 -8.36
N LEU A 75 -7.63 28.61 -7.83
CA LEU A 75 -8.12 29.53 -6.80
C LEU A 75 -7.39 29.28 -5.47
N ILE A 76 -6.76 30.31 -4.93
CA ILE A 76 -5.97 30.21 -3.68
C ILE A 76 -6.45 31.15 -2.58
N GLY A 77 -7.36 32.08 -2.87
CA GLY A 77 -7.85 33.02 -1.88
C GLY A 77 -8.75 34.11 -2.47
N VAL A 78 -9.04 35.10 -1.64
CA VAL A 78 -9.75 36.33 -2.01
C VAL A 78 -9.03 37.56 -1.47
N SER A 79 -9.14 38.68 -2.18
CA SER A 79 -8.77 40.00 -1.67
C SER A 79 -9.96 40.97 -1.69
N TRP A 80 -9.95 41.93 -0.78
CA TRP A 80 -10.95 42.98 -0.68
C TRP A 80 -10.33 44.25 -0.10
N HIS A 81 -11.04 45.38 -0.17
CA HIS A 81 -10.61 46.62 0.48
C HIS A 81 -11.42 46.85 1.75
N GLU A 82 -10.73 47.12 2.85
CA GLU A 82 -11.32 47.51 4.14
C GLU A 82 -10.54 48.69 4.68
N ASN A 83 -11.23 49.80 4.99
CA ASN A 83 -10.62 51.04 5.49
C ASN A 83 -9.46 51.56 4.60
N GLY A 84 -9.62 51.48 3.28
CA GLY A 84 -8.62 51.94 2.31
C GLY A 84 -7.40 51.03 2.15
N GLN A 85 -7.37 49.86 2.80
CA GLN A 85 -6.28 48.89 2.67
C GLN A 85 -6.76 47.61 1.99
N GLU A 86 -5.94 47.07 1.08
CA GLU A 86 -6.16 45.73 0.56
C GLU A 86 -5.90 44.69 1.66
N LYS A 87 -6.88 43.82 1.89
CA LYS A 87 -6.78 42.63 2.74
C LYS A 87 -6.82 41.39 1.85
N LYS A 88 -6.14 40.33 2.30
CA LYS A 88 -6.05 39.04 1.59
C LYS A 88 -6.38 37.92 2.56
N PHE A 89 -7.08 36.91 2.07
CA PHE A 89 -7.37 35.69 2.78
C PHE A 89 -7.11 34.52 1.84
N HIS A 90 -6.17 33.65 2.22
CA HIS A 90 -5.80 32.47 1.46
C HIS A 90 -6.52 31.25 2.01
N PHE A 91 -6.98 30.37 1.13
CA PHE A 91 -7.79 29.21 1.51
C PHE A 91 -6.93 28.02 1.92
N LYS A 92 -7.32 27.33 3.00
CA LYS A 92 -6.85 26.01 3.41
C LYS A 92 -7.46 24.92 2.53
N PHE A 93 -8.73 25.06 2.12
CA PHE A 93 -9.45 24.08 1.30
C PHE A 93 -9.68 24.57 -0.13
N ARG A 94 -9.85 23.63 -1.07
CA ARG A 94 -10.11 23.98 -2.47
C ARG A 94 -11.54 24.50 -2.61
N ARG A 95 -11.67 25.60 -3.35
CA ARG A 95 -12.95 26.27 -3.61
C ARG A 95 -13.20 26.43 -5.11
N ASN A 96 -14.47 26.44 -5.49
CA ASN A 96 -14.93 26.93 -6.78
C ASN A 96 -14.99 28.47 -6.78
N ASP A 97 -15.21 29.08 -7.94
CA ASP A 97 -15.26 30.53 -8.10
C ASP A 97 -16.42 31.18 -7.32
N ASP A 98 -17.48 30.41 -7.04
CA ASP A 98 -18.59 30.81 -6.16
C ASP A 98 -18.27 30.67 -4.65
N LEU A 99 -17.02 30.30 -4.34
CA LEU A 99 -16.44 30.05 -3.01
C LEU A 99 -17.01 28.83 -2.26
N LYS A 100 -17.83 28.00 -2.92
CA LYS A 100 -18.22 26.70 -2.35
C LYS A 100 -17.05 25.72 -2.39
N LEU A 101 -17.08 24.72 -1.51
CA LEU A 101 -16.11 23.62 -1.55
C LEU A 101 -16.05 23.00 -2.94
N LYS A 102 -14.82 22.75 -3.39
CA LYS A 102 -14.57 22.00 -4.62
C LYS A 102 -14.31 20.55 -4.26
N PHE A 103 -15.23 19.69 -4.64
CA PHE A 103 -15.12 18.25 -4.44
C PHE A 103 -14.24 17.60 -5.51
N GLY A 104 -13.63 16.48 -5.11
CA GLY A 104 -12.89 15.59 -5.99
C GLY A 104 -13.72 14.43 -6.50
N GLY A 105 -13.04 13.35 -6.84
CA GLY A 105 -13.66 12.11 -7.29
C GLY A 105 -14.02 12.10 -8.78
N PRO A 106 -14.38 10.92 -9.28
CA PRO A 106 -14.87 10.78 -10.64
C PRO A 106 -16.29 11.40 -10.78
N PRO A 107 -16.70 11.83 -12.00
CA PRO A 107 -18.00 12.48 -12.21
C PRO A 107 -19.21 11.65 -11.77
N GLU A 108 -19.13 10.33 -11.87
CA GLU A 108 -20.17 9.36 -11.49
C GLU A 108 -20.26 9.13 -9.98
N ASP A 109 -19.22 9.49 -9.21
CA ASP A 109 -19.17 9.36 -7.76
C ASP A 109 -18.34 10.52 -7.16
N PRO A 110 -18.87 11.76 -7.20
CA PRO A 110 -18.16 12.90 -6.67
C PRO A 110 -18.05 12.75 -5.16
N TRP A 111 -16.83 12.87 -4.63
CA TRP A 111 -16.52 12.76 -3.20
C TRP A 111 -17.00 14.00 -2.44
N THR A 112 -18.33 14.17 -2.36
CA THR A 112 -19.01 15.34 -1.78
C THR A 112 -18.86 15.45 -0.26
N ASP A 113 -18.45 14.37 0.38
CA ASP A 113 -18.09 14.23 1.77
C ASP A 113 -16.62 14.59 2.05
N ALA A 114 -15.82 14.91 1.03
CA ALA A 114 -14.39 15.21 1.15
C ALA A 114 -14.04 16.66 0.78
N ALA A 115 -13.57 17.45 1.76
CA ALA A 115 -12.96 18.76 1.54
C ALA A 115 -11.47 18.61 1.17
N GLN A 116 -11.14 18.85 -0.12
CA GLN A 116 -9.77 18.74 -0.59
C GLN A 116 -8.86 19.86 -0.04
N VAL A 117 -7.67 19.49 0.42
CA VAL A 117 -6.65 20.46 0.84
C VAL A 117 -6.14 21.28 -0.35
N ASN A 118 -6.01 22.59 -0.16
CA ASN A 118 -5.49 23.50 -1.15
C ASN A 118 -3.97 23.66 -1.05
N TYR A 119 -3.23 22.62 -1.44
CA TYR A 119 -1.76 22.66 -1.50
C TYR A 119 -1.18 23.71 -2.47
N SER A 120 -2.01 24.32 -3.32
CA SER A 120 -1.57 25.43 -4.20
C SER A 120 -1.68 26.79 -3.51
N SER A 121 -2.35 26.86 -2.36
CA SER A 121 -2.44 28.04 -1.51
C SER A 121 -1.29 28.06 -0.50
N PRO A 122 -0.65 29.21 -0.26
CA PRO A 122 0.37 29.34 0.78
C PRO A 122 -0.20 29.02 2.16
N GLU A 123 -1.46 29.34 2.42
CA GLU A 123 -2.11 29.03 3.70
C GLU A 123 -2.38 27.53 3.85
N GLY A 124 -2.77 26.84 2.77
CA GLY A 124 -2.92 25.39 2.78
C GLY A 124 -1.59 24.69 3.12
N ARG A 125 -0.49 25.10 2.50
CA ARG A 125 0.85 24.56 2.81
C ARG A 125 1.32 24.89 4.23
N ARG A 126 1.20 26.16 4.63
CA ARG A 126 1.57 26.62 5.97
C ARG A 126 0.82 25.84 7.05
N PHE A 127 -0.51 25.78 6.97
CA PHE A 127 -1.34 25.15 7.98
C PHE A 127 -1.14 23.64 8.03
N PHE A 128 -1.17 22.95 6.88
CA PHE A 128 -1.17 21.49 6.86
C PHE A 128 0.22 20.86 6.93
N VAL A 129 1.24 21.46 6.31
CA VAL A 129 2.54 20.81 6.11
C VAL A 129 3.62 21.48 6.95
N GLU A 130 3.87 22.77 6.71
CA GLU A 130 5.08 23.44 7.17
C GLU A 130 4.98 23.82 8.66
N GLY A 131 3.90 24.48 9.04
CA GLY A 131 3.77 25.20 10.31
C GLY A 131 4.28 26.64 10.24
N ASP A 132 4.38 27.28 11.40
CA ASP A 132 5.00 28.58 11.60
C ASP A 132 5.77 28.60 12.94
N ALA A 133 6.25 29.78 13.36
CA ALA A 133 7.02 29.94 14.60
C ALA A 133 6.26 29.48 15.87
N ASN A 134 4.93 29.48 15.84
CA ASN A 134 4.08 29.19 16.99
C ASN A 134 3.31 27.87 16.85
N HIS A 135 3.11 27.38 15.62
CA HIS A 135 2.28 26.20 15.35
C HIS A 135 2.99 25.21 14.44
N LYS A 136 2.99 23.95 14.84
CA LYS A 136 3.42 22.83 13.99
C LYS A 136 2.39 22.58 12.88
N GLY A 137 2.84 22.26 11.67
CA GLY A 137 1.94 21.84 10.58
C GLY A 137 1.01 20.70 11.00
N TYR A 138 -0.27 20.77 10.62
CA TYR A 138 -1.31 19.85 11.08
C TYR A 138 -0.97 18.38 10.80
N TRP A 139 -0.45 18.06 9.61
CA TRP A 139 -0.04 16.69 9.26
C TRP A 139 1.15 16.18 10.07
N LYS A 140 2.08 17.06 10.47
CA LYS A 140 3.15 16.68 11.40
C LYS A 140 2.59 16.34 12.78
N GLN A 141 1.51 17.02 13.22
CA GLN A 141 0.81 16.66 14.47
C GLN A 141 0.09 15.32 14.35
N VAL A 142 -0.55 15.05 13.21
CA VAL A 142 -1.18 13.75 12.94
C VAL A 142 -0.14 12.62 12.93
N ILE A 143 1.00 12.81 12.27
CA ILE A 143 2.11 11.85 12.28
C ILE A 143 2.59 11.62 13.71
N ASP A 144 2.89 12.69 14.46
CA ASP A 144 3.34 12.58 15.85
C ASP A 144 2.34 11.78 16.70
N TRP A 145 1.05 12.05 16.55
CA TRP A 145 0.01 11.30 17.25
C TRP A 145 0.07 9.81 16.94
N HIS A 146 0.25 9.40 15.68
CA HIS A 146 0.35 7.98 15.33
C HIS A 146 1.61 7.34 15.93
N LEU A 147 2.76 8.01 15.81
CA LEU A 147 4.02 7.52 16.38
C LEU A 147 3.92 7.36 17.91
N ASP A 148 3.35 8.36 18.59
CA ASP A 148 3.17 8.35 20.05
C ASP A 148 2.20 7.25 20.53
N ASN A 149 1.36 6.72 19.63
CA ASN A 149 0.41 5.64 19.92
C ASN A 149 0.85 4.28 19.35
N GLY A 150 2.11 4.15 18.91
CA GLY A 150 2.74 2.85 18.61
C GLY A 150 2.69 2.42 17.15
N PHE A 151 2.26 3.28 16.23
CA PHE A 151 2.42 3.07 14.80
C PHE A 151 3.87 3.32 14.39
N THR A 152 4.33 2.56 13.40
CA THR A 152 5.73 2.64 12.91
C THR A 152 5.80 2.71 11.39
N GLY A 153 4.67 2.82 10.70
CA GLY A 153 4.61 2.96 9.25
C GLY A 153 3.32 3.63 8.81
N PHE A 154 3.27 3.96 7.52
CA PHE A 154 2.23 4.78 6.93
C PHE A 154 1.91 4.28 5.51
N ARG A 155 0.65 3.90 5.26
CA ARG A 155 0.08 3.85 3.90
C ARG A 155 -0.38 5.27 3.58
N CYS A 156 -0.04 5.78 2.40
CA CYS A 156 -0.31 7.16 2.03
C CYS A 156 -1.37 7.19 0.93
N ASP A 157 -2.61 7.48 1.33
CA ASP A 157 -3.78 7.55 0.45
C ASP A 157 -3.60 8.58 -0.68
N ALA A 158 -3.91 8.14 -1.90
CA ALA A 158 -3.84 8.89 -3.14
C ALA A 158 -2.63 9.82 -3.19
N ALA A 159 -1.44 9.28 -2.87
CA ALA A 159 -0.25 10.09 -2.60
C ALA A 159 0.15 10.99 -3.78
N TYR A 160 -0.20 10.58 -5.00
CA TYR A 160 -0.05 11.34 -6.24
C TYR A 160 -0.92 12.61 -6.33
N LEU A 161 -1.83 12.87 -5.39
CA LEU A 161 -2.61 14.11 -5.31
C LEU A 161 -1.89 15.23 -4.54
N ILE A 162 -0.87 14.88 -3.77
CA ILE A 162 -0.10 15.80 -2.93
C ILE A 162 1.17 16.24 -3.69
N PRO A 163 1.66 17.48 -3.51
CA PRO A 163 2.91 17.92 -4.14
C PRO A 163 4.13 17.16 -3.58
N PRO A 164 5.13 16.85 -4.43
CA PRO A 164 6.35 16.18 -4.00
C PRO A 164 7.03 16.85 -2.79
N GLU A 165 7.17 18.18 -2.82
CA GLU A 165 7.84 18.94 -1.75
C GLU A 165 7.11 18.88 -0.40
N SER A 166 5.80 18.62 -0.41
CA SER A 166 5.06 18.38 0.83
C SER A 166 5.38 17.01 1.42
N TRP A 167 5.61 16.00 0.58
CA TRP A 167 6.07 14.69 1.04
C TRP A 167 7.51 14.74 1.55
N GLU A 168 8.41 15.47 0.89
CA GLU A 168 9.79 15.66 1.35
C GLU A 168 9.83 16.22 2.78
N GLU A 169 9.07 17.28 3.04
CA GLU A 169 8.97 17.91 4.35
C GLU A 169 8.43 16.94 5.42
N LEU A 170 7.33 16.25 5.13
CA LEU A 170 6.68 15.35 6.09
C LEU A 170 7.51 14.09 6.36
N ILE A 171 8.09 13.49 5.33
CA ILE A 171 8.89 12.28 5.46
C ILE A 171 10.22 12.60 6.13
N SER A 172 10.90 13.69 5.75
CA SER A 172 12.14 14.13 6.42
C SER A 172 11.90 14.41 7.90
N TYR A 173 10.82 15.13 8.22
CA TYR A 173 10.41 15.38 9.60
C TYR A 173 10.21 14.07 10.39
N THR A 174 9.55 13.09 9.78
CA THR A 174 9.25 11.80 10.40
C THR A 174 10.52 10.97 10.61
N LYS A 175 11.34 10.82 9.56
CA LYS A 175 12.58 10.03 9.58
C LYS A 175 13.62 10.61 10.54
N ALA A 176 13.64 11.93 10.76
CA ALA A 176 14.50 12.56 11.76
C ALA A 176 14.18 12.10 13.20
N LYS A 177 12.92 11.72 13.46
CA LYS A 177 12.47 11.21 14.77
C LYS A 177 12.49 9.68 14.84
N GLN A 178 12.06 9.05 13.75
CA GLN A 178 11.95 7.60 13.64
C GLN A 178 12.52 7.16 12.27
N PRO A 179 13.84 6.91 12.19
CA PRO A 179 14.50 6.55 10.93
C PRO A 179 13.91 5.31 10.24
N ASP A 180 13.39 4.38 11.03
CA ASP A 180 12.81 3.12 10.55
C ASP A 180 11.35 3.24 10.10
N ALA A 181 10.73 4.44 10.21
CA ALA A 181 9.33 4.62 9.81
C ALA A 181 9.15 4.39 8.31
N VAL A 182 8.23 3.52 7.90
CA VAL A 182 8.03 3.19 6.47
C VAL A 182 6.89 4.02 5.87
N PHE A 183 7.13 4.62 4.71
CA PHE A 183 6.09 5.29 3.90
C PHE A 183 5.81 4.51 2.61
N MET A 184 4.60 3.97 2.51
CA MET A 184 4.09 3.26 1.34
C MET A 184 3.09 4.15 0.59
N ALA A 185 3.47 4.61 -0.60
CA ALA A 185 2.65 5.46 -1.44
C ALA A 185 1.56 4.66 -2.18
N GLU A 186 0.31 5.10 -2.06
CA GLU A 186 -0.68 4.70 -3.05
C GLU A 186 -0.47 5.44 -4.37
N THR A 187 -0.22 4.65 -5.40
CA THR A 187 0.02 5.11 -6.77
C THR A 187 -0.95 4.52 -7.80
N LEU A 188 -1.98 3.81 -7.32
CA LEU A 188 -2.97 3.10 -8.13
C LEU A 188 -3.96 4.09 -8.76
N CYS A 189 -3.65 4.57 -9.97
CA CYS A 189 -4.51 5.49 -10.70
C CYS A 189 -4.21 5.47 -12.19
N GLN A 190 -5.00 6.19 -12.99
CA GLN A 190 -4.76 6.34 -14.43
C GLN A 190 -4.01 7.65 -14.78
N ASP A 191 -3.77 8.54 -13.81
CA ASP A 191 -3.14 9.85 -14.02
C ASP A 191 -1.61 9.75 -13.92
N MET A 192 -0.99 9.12 -14.93
CA MET A 192 0.45 8.83 -14.96
C MET A 192 1.34 10.06 -14.71
N PRO A 193 1.08 11.26 -15.28
CA PRO A 193 1.90 12.45 -14.99
C PRO A 193 1.93 12.84 -13.51
N LYS A 194 0.85 12.57 -12.76
CA LYS A 194 0.83 12.80 -11.30
C LYS A 194 1.66 11.78 -10.52
N VAL A 195 1.71 10.54 -10.98
CA VAL A 195 2.54 9.50 -10.36
C VAL A 195 4.02 9.75 -10.69
N GLU A 196 4.34 10.05 -11.95
CA GLU A 196 5.72 10.31 -12.39
C GLU A 196 6.36 11.48 -11.66
N ARG A 197 5.62 12.56 -11.39
CA ARG A 197 6.16 13.69 -10.62
C ARG A 197 6.53 13.33 -9.18
N MET A 198 6.03 12.22 -8.63
CA MET A 198 6.38 11.80 -7.26
C MET A 198 7.85 11.41 -7.15
N ALA A 199 8.51 11.04 -8.26
CA ALA A 199 9.95 10.83 -8.30
C ALA A 199 10.76 12.09 -7.97
N ASN A 200 10.13 13.27 -8.01
CA ASN A 200 10.77 14.51 -7.60
C ASN A 200 10.81 14.69 -6.09
N ALA A 201 10.14 13.85 -5.30
CA ALA A 201 10.23 13.90 -3.84
C ALA A 201 11.48 13.11 -3.40
N THR A 202 12.50 13.80 -2.89
CA THR A 202 13.72 13.17 -2.36
C THR A 202 13.97 13.55 -0.91
N ILE A 203 14.70 12.70 -0.19
CA ILE A 203 15.20 12.99 1.15
C ILE A 203 16.67 12.63 1.27
N ILE A 204 17.36 13.22 2.24
CA ILE A 204 18.71 12.82 2.62
C ILE A 204 18.64 11.77 3.71
N GLU A 205 19.12 10.56 3.42
CA GLU A 205 19.25 9.46 4.38
C GLU A 205 20.71 9.00 4.39
N ASN A 206 21.34 8.96 5.56
CA ASN A 206 22.76 8.59 5.71
C ASN A 206 23.72 9.35 4.77
N GLY A 207 23.46 10.64 4.55
CA GLY A 207 24.27 11.51 3.70
C GLY A 207 24.12 11.28 2.20
N LYS A 208 23.14 10.47 1.76
CA LYS A 208 22.82 10.24 0.35
C LYS A 208 21.40 10.68 0.05
N GLU A 209 21.21 11.29 -1.11
CA GLU A 209 19.89 11.55 -1.65
C GLU A 209 19.25 10.24 -2.13
N ARG A 210 17.97 10.05 -1.81
CA ARG A 210 17.15 8.94 -2.28
C ARG A 210 15.70 9.41 -2.51
N PRO A 211 14.87 8.66 -3.25
CA PRO A 211 13.44 8.93 -3.30
C PRO A 211 12.84 8.96 -1.89
N ALA A 212 11.87 9.84 -1.63
CA ALA A 212 11.33 10.07 -0.30
C ALA A 212 10.56 8.85 0.23
N PHE A 213 9.74 8.21 -0.61
CA PHE A 213 8.97 7.04 -0.23
C PHE A 213 9.86 5.80 -0.10
N ASP A 214 9.45 4.89 0.78
CA ASP A 214 10.13 3.60 0.93
C ASP A 214 9.54 2.58 -0.06
N LEU A 215 8.21 2.61 -0.28
CA LEU A 215 7.47 1.72 -1.18
C LEU A 215 6.42 2.51 -2.00
N GLY A 216 6.07 2.00 -3.18
CA GLY A 216 4.89 2.43 -3.95
C GLY A 216 4.00 1.24 -4.32
N MET A 217 2.69 1.40 -4.35
CA MET A 217 1.75 0.31 -4.64
C MET A 217 1.72 -0.03 -6.14
N LEU A 218 1.73 -1.32 -6.46
CA LEU A 218 1.69 -1.85 -7.84
C LEU A 218 0.29 -2.38 -8.18
N GLY A 219 -0.13 -2.19 -9.42
CA GLY A 219 -1.45 -2.57 -9.93
C GLY A 219 -1.62 -4.05 -10.24
N PHE A 220 -1.08 -4.94 -9.39
CA PHE A 220 -1.08 -6.40 -9.63
C PHE A 220 -2.46 -7.00 -9.89
N TYR A 221 -3.49 -6.58 -9.15
CA TYR A 221 -4.87 -7.02 -9.37
C TYR A 221 -5.36 -6.85 -10.81
N TRP A 222 -4.99 -5.75 -11.48
CA TRP A 222 -5.39 -5.48 -12.87
C TRP A 222 -4.43 -6.09 -13.90
N TRP A 223 -3.33 -6.69 -13.46
CA TRP A 223 -2.37 -7.34 -14.34
C TRP A 223 -2.78 -8.77 -14.62
N ASP A 224 -3.11 -9.05 -15.87
CA ASP A 224 -3.50 -10.39 -16.32
C ASP A 224 -2.33 -11.38 -16.45
N LEU A 225 -1.15 -11.02 -15.94
CA LEU A 225 0.12 -11.73 -16.04
C LEU A 225 0.61 -11.95 -17.49
N ARG A 226 -0.01 -11.31 -18.49
CA ARG A 226 0.31 -11.48 -19.93
C ARG A 226 0.82 -10.21 -20.56
N ALA A 227 0.24 -9.07 -20.19
CA ALA A 227 0.61 -7.80 -20.78
C ALA A 227 1.91 -7.26 -20.18
N ASP A 228 2.72 -6.57 -20.97
CA ASP A 228 4.03 -6.08 -20.56
C ASP A 228 4.00 -4.78 -19.74
N TRP A 229 2.83 -4.15 -19.56
CA TRP A 229 2.74 -2.82 -18.95
C TRP A 229 3.25 -2.79 -17.50
N LEU A 230 3.01 -3.84 -16.71
CA LEU A 230 3.49 -3.90 -15.33
C LEU A 230 5.03 -4.01 -15.28
N PRO A 231 5.66 -5.02 -15.91
CA PRO A 231 7.11 -5.16 -15.87
C PRO A 231 7.86 -4.03 -16.61
N GLN A 232 7.35 -3.55 -17.75
CA GLN A 232 8.07 -2.60 -18.60
C GLN A 232 7.77 -1.12 -18.29
N GLN A 233 6.64 -0.81 -17.62
CA GLN A 233 6.23 0.58 -17.41
C GLN A 233 5.97 0.90 -15.95
N GLU A 234 5.12 0.13 -15.26
CA GLU A 234 4.76 0.44 -13.87
C GLU A 234 5.92 0.19 -12.90
N HIS A 235 6.57 -0.96 -13.00
CA HIS A 235 7.67 -1.31 -12.11
C HIS A 235 8.83 -0.30 -12.19
N PRO A 236 9.34 0.10 -13.38
CA PRO A 236 10.37 1.14 -13.49
C PRO A 236 9.90 2.52 -13.00
N ARG A 237 8.61 2.84 -13.14
CA ARG A 237 8.04 4.11 -12.63
C ARG A 237 8.06 4.15 -11.11
N VAL A 238 7.62 3.07 -10.44
CA VAL A 238 7.62 2.98 -8.98
C VAL A 238 9.04 2.94 -8.41
N GLN A 239 9.97 2.27 -9.07
CA GLN A 239 11.39 2.28 -8.67
C GLN A 239 12.04 3.67 -8.69
N LYS A 240 11.54 4.61 -9.52
CA LYS A 240 12.05 6.00 -9.54
C LYS A 240 11.60 6.82 -8.34
N MET A 241 10.46 6.49 -7.74
CA MET A 241 9.84 7.28 -6.68
C MET A 241 9.92 6.65 -5.29
N SER A 242 10.42 5.42 -5.19
CA SER A 242 10.55 4.69 -3.92
C SER A 242 11.92 4.04 -3.75
N LYS A 243 12.40 3.92 -2.50
CA LYS A 243 13.69 3.31 -2.16
C LYS A 243 13.75 1.83 -2.54
N PHE A 244 12.77 1.05 -2.10
CA PHE A 244 12.77 -0.40 -2.26
C PHE A 244 12.05 -0.81 -3.54
N GLY A 245 11.02 -0.08 -3.96
CA GLY A 245 10.22 -0.40 -5.14
C GLY A 245 8.77 -0.66 -4.78
N GLY A 246 8.21 -1.72 -5.36
CA GLY A 246 6.78 -1.97 -5.38
C GLY A 246 6.23 -2.80 -4.22
N ALA A 247 5.03 -2.46 -3.76
CA ALA A 247 4.17 -3.31 -2.94
C ALA A 247 3.01 -3.83 -3.80
N GLY A 248 3.00 -5.13 -4.07
CA GLY A 248 1.90 -5.77 -4.80
C GLY A 248 0.71 -6.06 -3.89
N SER A 249 -0.45 -6.28 -4.48
CA SER A 249 -1.57 -6.94 -3.81
C SER A 249 -2.40 -7.73 -4.81
N PRO A 250 -2.86 -8.94 -4.46
CA PRO A 250 -3.76 -9.68 -5.32
C PRO A 250 -5.13 -8.99 -5.44
N ASP A 251 -5.64 -8.33 -4.40
CA ASP A 251 -6.85 -7.48 -4.41
C ASP A 251 -6.85 -6.49 -3.23
N THR A 252 -7.75 -5.51 -3.23
CA THR A 252 -7.78 -4.42 -2.24
C THR A 252 -9.21 -3.98 -1.94
N HIS A 253 -9.39 -3.08 -0.97
CA HIS A 253 -10.69 -2.47 -0.70
C HIS A 253 -11.23 -1.59 -1.86
N ASP A 254 -10.38 -1.21 -2.82
CA ASP A 254 -10.75 -0.39 -3.98
C ASP A 254 -10.97 -1.19 -5.26
N THR A 255 -10.68 -2.50 -5.26
CA THR A 255 -10.89 -3.33 -6.45
C THR A 255 -12.38 -3.56 -6.70
N GLU A 256 -12.77 -3.79 -7.94
CA GLU A 256 -14.18 -3.96 -8.30
C GLU A 256 -14.76 -5.29 -7.76
N SER A 257 -13.89 -6.27 -7.52
CA SER A 257 -14.17 -7.56 -6.92
C SER A 257 -12.93 -8.05 -6.17
N THR A 258 -13.09 -9.01 -5.26
CA THR A 258 -11.96 -9.85 -4.84
C THR A 258 -11.58 -10.81 -5.98
N VAL A 259 -10.34 -11.31 -5.97
CA VAL A 259 -9.88 -12.35 -6.91
C VAL A 259 -10.81 -13.55 -6.85
N ALA A 260 -11.10 -14.04 -5.64
CA ALA A 260 -11.96 -15.20 -5.43
C ALA A 260 -13.38 -14.97 -5.95
N GLY A 261 -13.97 -13.79 -5.70
CA GLY A 261 -15.30 -13.44 -6.18
C GLY A 261 -15.37 -13.37 -7.71
N GLY A 262 -14.34 -12.79 -8.34
CA GLY A 262 -14.23 -12.72 -9.79
C GLY A 262 -14.13 -14.10 -10.42
N MET A 263 -13.27 -14.96 -9.87
CA MET A 263 -13.08 -16.33 -10.36
C MET A 263 -14.30 -17.22 -10.11
N ARG A 264 -14.96 -17.09 -8.94
CA ARG A 264 -16.21 -17.80 -8.67
C ARG A 264 -17.25 -17.48 -9.73
N LYS A 265 -17.39 -16.21 -10.09
CA LYS A 265 -18.34 -15.77 -11.12
C LYS A 265 -17.96 -16.32 -12.49
N ALA A 266 -16.68 -16.28 -12.85
CA ALA A 266 -16.19 -16.77 -14.14
C ALA A 266 -16.33 -18.29 -14.31
N PHE A 267 -16.22 -19.06 -13.22
CA PHE A 267 -16.16 -20.53 -13.24
C PHE A 267 -17.28 -21.20 -12.45
N ASN A 268 -18.41 -20.53 -12.24
CA ASN A 268 -19.54 -21.04 -11.46
C ASN A 268 -20.11 -22.39 -11.95
N HIS A 269 -19.91 -22.73 -13.23
CA HIS A 269 -20.35 -23.98 -13.85
C HIS A 269 -19.21 -25.00 -14.05
N ALA A 270 -17.98 -24.69 -13.66
CA ALA A 270 -16.87 -25.62 -13.75
C ALA A 270 -17.02 -26.73 -12.70
N ALA A 271 -16.75 -27.98 -13.08
CA ALA A 271 -16.83 -29.14 -12.18
C ALA A 271 -15.92 -29.00 -10.94
N ARG A 272 -14.84 -28.21 -11.06
CA ARG A 272 -13.83 -27.97 -10.02
C ARG A 272 -13.74 -26.50 -9.60
N ALA A 273 -14.87 -25.79 -9.60
CA ALA A 273 -14.90 -24.33 -9.40
C ALA A 273 -14.14 -23.87 -8.13
N SER A 274 -14.32 -24.55 -6.99
CA SER A 274 -13.62 -24.17 -5.75
C SER A 274 -12.12 -24.45 -5.79
N ASP A 275 -11.69 -25.52 -6.46
CA ASP A 275 -10.25 -25.78 -6.66
C ASP A 275 -9.64 -24.68 -7.54
N ILE A 276 -10.32 -24.31 -8.63
CA ILE A 276 -9.85 -23.23 -9.54
C ILE A 276 -9.75 -21.90 -8.79
N VAL A 277 -10.72 -21.58 -7.92
CA VAL A 277 -10.69 -20.35 -7.10
C VAL A 277 -9.49 -20.37 -6.15
N ALA A 278 -9.24 -21.48 -5.47
CA ALA A 278 -8.09 -21.62 -4.57
C ALA A 278 -6.76 -21.53 -5.32
N ASP A 279 -6.62 -22.29 -6.41
CA ASP A 279 -5.46 -22.31 -7.31
C ASP A 279 -5.13 -20.89 -7.82
N VAL A 280 -6.13 -20.16 -8.34
CA VAL A 280 -5.91 -18.79 -8.82
C VAL A 280 -5.56 -17.84 -7.67
N SER A 281 -6.17 -17.98 -6.50
CA SER A 281 -5.83 -17.13 -5.35
C SER A 281 -4.37 -17.35 -4.92
N VAL A 282 -3.90 -18.59 -4.89
CA VAL A 282 -2.47 -18.88 -4.60
C VAL A 282 -1.56 -18.28 -5.66
N ARG A 283 -1.90 -18.42 -6.95
CA ARG A 283 -1.15 -17.83 -8.07
C ARG A 283 -1.04 -16.30 -7.97
N GLU A 284 -2.15 -15.60 -7.79
CA GLU A 284 -2.17 -14.14 -7.74
C GLU A 284 -1.37 -13.63 -6.53
N TYR A 285 -1.51 -14.28 -5.38
CA TYR A 285 -0.72 -13.93 -4.20
C TYR A 285 0.77 -14.19 -4.43
N ALA A 286 1.14 -15.33 -5.03
CA ALA A 286 2.53 -15.64 -5.35
C ALA A 286 3.14 -14.62 -6.33
N ALA A 287 2.41 -14.25 -7.38
CA ALA A 287 2.85 -13.22 -8.33
C ALA A 287 3.02 -11.86 -7.63
N ALA A 288 2.01 -11.41 -6.88
CA ALA A 288 2.06 -10.15 -6.15
C ALA A 288 3.20 -10.09 -5.12
N LEU A 289 3.43 -11.18 -4.38
CA LEU A 289 4.47 -11.25 -3.34
C LEU A 289 5.89 -11.40 -3.91
N LEU A 290 6.07 -12.29 -4.88
CA LEU A 290 7.40 -12.72 -5.33
C LEU A 290 7.94 -11.88 -6.49
N ALA A 291 7.08 -11.16 -7.20
CA ALA A 291 7.47 -10.19 -8.22
C ALA A 291 7.33 -8.72 -7.75
N SER A 292 7.17 -8.51 -6.43
CA SER A 292 7.23 -7.21 -5.76
C SER A 292 8.18 -7.24 -4.57
N ASN A 293 8.52 -6.09 -3.99
CA ASN A 293 9.35 -6.02 -2.78
C ASN A 293 8.60 -6.45 -1.52
N SER A 294 7.34 -6.08 -1.47
CA SER A 294 6.41 -6.42 -0.40
C SER A 294 5.05 -6.75 -0.98
N CYS A 295 4.18 -7.32 -0.15
CA CYS A 295 2.80 -7.57 -0.47
C CYS A 295 1.93 -7.05 0.66
N TYR A 296 0.77 -6.51 0.34
CA TYR A 296 -0.31 -6.38 1.30
C TYR A 296 -1.48 -7.25 0.85
N MET A 297 -2.32 -7.63 1.79
CA MET A 297 -3.39 -8.60 1.57
C MET A 297 -4.58 -8.20 2.41
N GLN A 298 -5.77 -8.18 1.80
CA GLN A 298 -6.99 -7.89 2.54
C GLN A 298 -7.34 -9.06 3.47
N MET A 299 -7.86 -8.74 4.66
CA MET A 299 -8.35 -9.74 5.61
C MET A 299 -9.44 -10.60 4.97
N GLY A 300 -9.29 -11.93 5.04
CA GLY A 300 -10.21 -12.91 4.46
C GLY A 300 -9.78 -13.43 3.09
N TYR A 301 -8.75 -12.84 2.48
CA TYR A 301 -8.15 -13.38 1.26
C TYR A 301 -7.68 -14.82 1.44
N GLU A 302 -7.13 -15.15 2.61
CA GLU A 302 -6.66 -16.49 2.97
C GLU A 302 -7.75 -17.56 3.00
N PHE A 303 -9.01 -17.12 3.03
CA PHE A 303 -10.20 -17.98 2.96
C PHE A 303 -10.93 -17.86 1.62
N CYS A 304 -10.26 -17.32 0.59
CA CYS A 304 -10.81 -17.01 -0.71
C CYS A 304 -12.15 -16.25 -0.59
N ASN A 305 -12.19 -15.21 0.24
CA ASN A 305 -13.41 -14.43 0.44
C ASN A 305 -13.95 -13.89 -0.89
N GLU A 306 -15.15 -14.32 -1.27
CA GLU A 306 -15.78 -13.95 -2.54
C GLU A 306 -16.52 -12.60 -2.45
N LYS A 307 -16.82 -12.13 -1.23
CA LYS A 307 -17.50 -10.86 -0.98
C LYS A 307 -16.48 -9.72 -1.01
N GLN A 308 -16.67 -8.78 -1.93
CA GLN A 308 -15.88 -7.56 -1.90
C GLN A 308 -16.33 -6.64 -0.76
N ASN A 309 -15.37 -6.24 0.06
CA ASN A 309 -15.55 -5.34 1.18
C ASN A 309 -14.88 -4.02 0.81
N SER A 310 -15.65 -3.11 0.19
CA SER A 310 -15.14 -1.79 -0.17
C SER A 310 -15.41 -0.76 0.92
N VAL A 311 -14.75 0.39 0.84
CA VAL A 311 -14.91 1.51 1.79
C VAL A 311 -16.37 1.91 1.97
N PHE A 312 -17.16 1.83 0.90
CA PHE A 312 -18.55 2.32 0.86
C PHE A 312 -19.60 1.21 0.68
N ARG A 313 -19.21 -0.02 0.39
CA ARG A 313 -20.15 -1.11 0.07
C ARG A 313 -19.73 -2.41 0.72
N GLY A 314 -20.71 -3.10 1.30
CA GLY A 314 -20.49 -4.42 1.87
C GLY A 314 -19.59 -4.39 3.10
N GLN A 315 -19.80 -3.44 4.02
CA GLN A 315 -19.08 -3.38 5.29
C GLN A 315 -19.01 -4.75 5.96
N VAL A 316 -17.85 -5.05 6.54
CA VAL A 316 -17.59 -6.31 7.23
C VAL A 316 -18.16 -6.24 8.62
N SER A 317 -19.04 -7.17 8.96
CA SER A 317 -19.47 -7.42 10.33
C SER A 317 -18.69 -8.58 10.95
N GLU A 318 -18.70 -8.67 12.28
CA GLU A 318 -18.18 -9.85 13.00
C GLU A 318 -18.84 -11.15 12.51
N LYS A 319 -20.13 -11.10 12.17
CA LYS A 319 -20.86 -12.23 11.61
C LYS A 319 -20.31 -12.65 10.24
N ASP A 320 -20.02 -11.69 9.35
CA ASP A 320 -19.42 -12.00 8.04
C ASP A 320 -18.10 -12.76 8.22
N TRP A 321 -17.25 -12.31 9.15
CA TRP A 321 -15.99 -12.97 9.46
C TRP A 321 -16.18 -14.39 10.00
N ASN A 322 -17.06 -14.54 11.00
CA ASN A 322 -17.32 -15.84 11.63
C ASN A 322 -17.89 -16.85 10.63
N ASP A 323 -18.78 -16.41 9.73
CA ASP A 323 -19.34 -17.26 8.67
C ASP A 323 -18.28 -17.64 7.63
N LEU A 324 -17.43 -16.70 7.19
CA LEU A 324 -16.32 -16.96 6.28
C LEU A 324 -15.39 -18.04 6.84
N VAL A 325 -14.91 -17.86 8.07
CA VAL A 325 -14.01 -18.80 8.73
C VAL A 325 -14.67 -20.18 8.88
N LYS A 326 -15.92 -20.25 9.34
CA LYS A 326 -16.65 -21.52 9.48
C LYS A 326 -16.80 -22.26 8.16
N ASN A 327 -16.98 -21.53 7.06
CA ASN A 327 -17.23 -22.12 5.75
C ASN A 327 -15.97 -22.53 5.03
N ALA A 328 -14.87 -21.78 5.17
CA ALA A 328 -13.62 -22.03 4.44
C ALA A 328 -12.60 -22.86 5.22
N LYS A 329 -12.42 -22.60 6.53
CA LYS A 329 -11.27 -23.09 7.32
C LYS A 329 -11.12 -24.62 7.25
N GLY A 330 -9.91 -25.08 6.93
CA GLY A 330 -9.56 -26.48 6.79
C GLY A 330 -10.18 -27.18 5.57
N LYS A 331 -10.68 -26.42 4.58
CA LYS A 331 -11.26 -26.94 3.33
C LYS A 331 -10.53 -26.33 2.13
N THR A 332 -10.97 -26.68 0.91
CA THR A 332 -10.35 -26.24 -0.36
C THR A 332 -10.09 -24.73 -0.45
N LEU A 333 -10.99 -23.89 0.05
CA LEU A 333 -10.88 -22.43 -0.03
C LEU A 333 -10.01 -21.81 1.08
N ASP A 334 -9.52 -22.63 2.02
CA ASP A 334 -8.52 -22.19 3.00
C ASP A 334 -7.12 -22.34 2.39
N VAL A 335 -6.61 -21.25 1.85
CA VAL A 335 -5.28 -21.16 1.23
C VAL A 335 -4.22 -20.64 2.21
N SER A 336 -4.54 -20.58 3.51
CA SER A 336 -3.66 -20.03 4.55
C SER A 336 -2.29 -20.72 4.61
N ASP A 337 -2.24 -22.04 4.38
CA ASP A 337 -0.99 -22.79 4.42
C ASP A 337 -0.08 -22.45 3.22
N SER A 338 -0.68 -22.28 2.03
CA SER A 338 0.04 -21.81 0.84
C SER A 338 0.57 -20.38 1.02
N ILE A 339 -0.26 -19.48 1.59
CA ILE A 339 0.16 -18.10 1.92
C ILE A 339 1.32 -18.12 2.93
N ARG A 340 1.24 -18.96 3.96
CA ARG A 340 2.33 -19.12 4.94
C ARG A 340 3.61 -19.59 4.27
N ALA A 341 3.55 -20.64 3.45
CA ALA A 341 4.71 -21.16 2.74
C ALA A 341 5.35 -20.11 1.79
N LEU A 342 4.53 -19.30 1.11
CA LEU A 342 5.00 -18.22 0.24
C LEU A 342 5.68 -17.09 1.04
N ASN A 343 5.13 -16.71 2.19
CA ASN A 343 5.74 -15.74 3.10
C ASN A 343 7.05 -16.28 3.69
N GLU A 344 7.06 -17.53 4.17
CA GLU A 344 8.28 -18.17 4.66
C GLU A 344 9.36 -18.25 3.58
N LEU A 345 9.00 -18.56 2.33
CA LEU A 345 9.93 -18.49 1.20
C LEU A 345 10.52 -17.08 1.08
N LYS A 346 9.66 -16.05 1.01
CA LYS A 346 10.10 -14.65 0.84
C LYS A 346 11.02 -14.19 1.96
N GLU A 347 10.68 -14.50 3.20
CA GLU A 347 11.50 -14.16 4.39
C GLU A 347 12.87 -14.84 4.35
N ASN A 348 12.91 -16.12 3.98
CA ASN A 348 14.15 -16.90 3.95
C ASN A 348 15.07 -16.56 2.77
N LEU A 349 14.60 -15.78 1.79
CA LEU A 349 15.47 -15.22 0.75
C LEU A 349 16.34 -14.07 1.28
N HIS A 350 16.02 -13.49 2.45
CA HIS A 350 16.76 -12.37 3.06
C HIS A 350 16.93 -11.17 2.10
N VAL A 351 15.81 -10.78 1.48
CA VAL A 351 15.73 -9.75 0.43
C VAL A 351 15.08 -8.45 0.92
N GLU A 352 14.97 -8.23 2.23
CA GLU A 352 14.33 -7.05 2.83
C GLU A 352 14.95 -5.71 2.38
N ASN A 353 16.23 -5.70 2.02
CA ASN A 353 16.95 -4.53 1.51
C ASN A 353 17.08 -4.51 -0.02
N CYS A 354 16.31 -5.33 -0.74
CA CYS A 354 16.40 -5.43 -2.20
C CYS A 354 15.30 -4.67 -2.93
N ARG A 355 15.60 -4.35 -4.19
CA ARG A 355 14.68 -4.02 -5.29
C ARG A 355 14.34 -5.29 -6.05
N VAL A 356 13.12 -5.42 -6.54
CA VAL A 356 12.82 -6.42 -7.58
C VAL A 356 13.18 -5.84 -8.94
N ASP A 357 13.77 -6.64 -9.82
CA ASP A 357 14.09 -6.26 -11.19
C ASP A 357 13.61 -7.35 -12.15
N PHE A 358 12.71 -6.99 -13.07
CA PHE A 358 12.16 -7.93 -14.05
C PHE A 358 13.18 -8.19 -15.16
N LYS A 359 13.52 -9.48 -15.36
CA LYS A 359 14.47 -9.91 -16.39
C LYS A 359 13.80 -10.56 -17.57
N GLU A 360 12.76 -11.35 -17.32
CA GLU A 360 12.02 -12.04 -18.37
C GLU A 360 10.54 -12.06 -18.04
N HIS A 361 9.72 -11.86 -19.07
CA HIS A 361 8.28 -12.02 -19.05
C HIS A 361 7.88 -12.54 -20.44
N VAL A 362 7.76 -13.85 -20.57
CA VAL A 362 7.62 -14.51 -21.89
C VAL A 362 6.63 -15.66 -21.84
N HIS A 363 5.87 -15.81 -22.92
CA HIS A 363 5.05 -17.00 -23.13
C HIS A 363 5.93 -18.19 -23.52
N ILE A 364 5.65 -19.36 -22.95
CA ILE A 364 6.33 -20.63 -23.26
C ILE A 364 5.29 -21.72 -23.54
N GLN A 365 5.73 -22.85 -24.10
CA GLN A 365 4.85 -23.99 -24.45
C GLN A 365 3.60 -23.57 -25.22
N ASP A 366 3.81 -22.88 -26.34
CA ASP A 366 2.75 -22.41 -27.24
C ASP A 366 1.70 -21.52 -26.55
N GLY A 367 2.13 -20.73 -25.56
CA GLY A 367 1.26 -19.81 -24.81
C GLY A 367 0.36 -20.49 -23.79
N LYS A 368 0.68 -21.73 -23.37
CA LYS A 368 0.00 -22.38 -22.24
C LYS A 368 0.54 -21.91 -20.89
N LEU A 369 1.81 -21.52 -20.87
CA LEU A 369 2.52 -21.11 -19.67
C LEU A 369 3.19 -19.75 -19.89
N ILE A 370 3.39 -19.02 -18.79
CA ILE A 370 4.12 -17.76 -18.77
C ILE A 370 5.30 -17.91 -17.83
N LYS A 371 6.50 -17.56 -18.30
CA LYS A 371 7.71 -17.49 -17.49
C LYS A 371 7.94 -16.04 -17.07
N ILE A 372 7.96 -15.79 -15.77
CA ILE A 372 8.36 -14.52 -15.17
C ILE A 372 9.66 -14.77 -14.42
N ARG A 373 10.74 -14.07 -14.77
CA ARG A 373 12.00 -14.10 -14.03
C ARG A 373 12.28 -12.74 -13.44
N VAL A 374 12.57 -12.72 -12.14
CA VAL A 374 12.95 -11.51 -11.41
C VAL A 374 14.25 -11.73 -10.63
N GLU A 375 15.02 -10.66 -10.50
CA GLU A 375 16.19 -10.62 -9.63
C GLU A 375 15.95 -9.67 -8.46
N TYR A 376 16.47 -10.04 -7.29
CA TYR A 376 16.48 -9.19 -6.10
C TYR A 376 17.83 -8.49 -6.01
N ILE A 377 17.83 -7.17 -6.16
CA ILE A 377 19.03 -6.33 -6.22
C ILE A 377 19.11 -5.46 -4.96
N ASP A 378 20.12 -5.65 -4.13
CA ASP A 378 20.31 -4.87 -2.90
C ASP A 378 20.43 -3.37 -3.21
N VAL A 379 19.65 -2.54 -2.50
CA VAL A 379 19.51 -1.11 -2.82
C VAL A 379 20.78 -0.30 -2.61
N ASP A 380 21.65 -0.74 -1.70
CA ASP A 380 22.85 -0.02 -1.28
C ASP A 380 24.09 -0.48 -2.05
N THR A 381 24.19 -1.79 -2.32
CA THR A 381 25.38 -2.39 -2.95
C THR A 381 25.18 -2.67 -4.43
N ASN A 382 23.95 -2.61 -4.94
CA ASN A 382 23.57 -3.00 -6.30
C ASN A 382 23.96 -4.45 -6.65
N GLN A 383 24.17 -5.30 -5.64
CA GLN A 383 24.49 -6.71 -5.84
C GLN A 383 23.21 -7.53 -5.92
N LYS A 384 23.19 -8.51 -6.83
CA LYS A 384 22.15 -9.52 -6.86
C LYS A 384 22.23 -10.39 -5.61
N LYS A 385 21.12 -10.47 -4.85
CA LYS A 385 20.97 -11.31 -3.67
C LYS A 385 20.24 -12.62 -3.98
N ALA A 386 19.21 -12.55 -4.81
CA ALA A 386 18.43 -13.72 -5.19
C ALA A 386 17.90 -13.59 -6.63
N ASP A 387 17.53 -14.74 -7.17
CA ASP A 387 16.93 -14.95 -8.48
C ASP A 387 15.71 -15.86 -8.28
N LEU A 388 14.61 -15.50 -8.94
CA LEU A 388 13.32 -16.17 -8.79
C LEU A 388 12.63 -16.28 -10.15
N VAL A 389 12.07 -17.46 -10.41
CA VAL A 389 11.32 -17.76 -11.62
C VAL A 389 9.95 -18.30 -11.25
N LEU A 390 8.90 -17.64 -11.75
CA LEU A 390 7.53 -18.13 -11.73
C LEU A 390 7.21 -18.72 -13.11
N ILE A 391 6.69 -19.95 -13.13
CA ILE A 391 6.06 -20.54 -14.30
C ILE A 391 4.56 -20.64 -14.02
N VAL A 392 3.78 -19.82 -14.71
CA VAL A 392 2.37 -19.60 -14.43
C VAL A 392 1.50 -20.32 -15.44
N ASN A 393 0.47 -21.03 -14.99
CA ASN A 393 -0.58 -21.55 -15.85
C ASN A 393 -1.51 -20.41 -16.28
N GLN A 394 -1.52 -20.14 -17.60
CA GLN A 394 -2.27 -19.03 -18.17
C GLN A 394 -3.79 -19.28 -18.17
N LYS A 395 -4.21 -20.55 -18.23
CA LYS A 395 -5.62 -20.94 -18.32
C LYS A 395 -5.93 -22.11 -17.38
N PRO A 396 -5.98 -21.87 -16.06
CA PRO A 396 -6.25 -22.92 -15.06
C PRO A 396 -7.58 -23.65 -15.30
N GLU A 397 -8.54 -23.01 -15.96
CA GLU A 397 -9.81 -23.62 -16.36
C GLU A 397 -9.69 -24.77 -17.36
N ASN A 398 -8.59 -24.82 -18.12
CA ASN A 398 -8.29 -25.93 -19.03
C ASN A 398 -7.57 -27.09 -18.33
N GLY A 399 -7.39 -27.00 -17.01
CA GLY A 399 -6.66 -27.96 -16.20
C GLY A 399 -5.16 -27.71 -16.17
N ALA A 400 -4.47 -28.61 -15.48
CA ALA A 400 -3.05 -28.48 -15.23
C ALA A 400 -2.21 -28.75 -16.48
N VAL A 401 -1.11 -28.02 -16.61
CA VAL A 401 -0.20 -28.12 -17.76
C VAL A 401 1.07 -28.84 -17.34
N LYS A 402 1.38 -29.94 -18.02
CA LYS A 402 2.68 -30.62 -17.84
C LYS A 402 3.78 -29.78 -18.47
N LEU A 403 4.88 -29.55 -17.73
CA LEU A 403 6.04 -28.84 -18.25
C LEU A 403 6.83 -29.75 -19.20
N THR A 404 6.56 -29.71 -20.51
CA THR A 404 7.18 -30.59 -21.51
C THR A 404 8.49 -30.03 -22.06
N ASP A 405 8.83 -28.77 -21.79
CA ASP A 405 10.13 -28.21 -22.14
C ASP A 405 11.22 -28.76 -21.20
N GLY A 406 11.76 -29.93 -21.56
CA GLY A 406 12.84 -30.56 -20.82
C GLY A 406 14.14 -29.76 -20.83
N GLY A 407 14.32 -28.86 -21.81
CA GLY A 407 15.47 -27.94 -21.85
C GLY A 407 15.35 -26.86 -20.78
N LEU A 408 14.16 -26.28 -20.60
CA LEU A 408 13.90 -25.27 -19.59
C LEU A 408 14.07 -25.82 -18.16
N LEU A 409 13.43 -26.96 -17.85
CA LEU A 409 13.54 -27.56 -16.51
C LEU A 409 15.00 -27.87 -16.16
N HIS A 410 15.71 -28.52 -17.08
CA HIS A 410 17.13 -28.83 -16.92
C HIS A 410 17.99 -27.58 -16.79
N HIS A 411 17.67 -26.52 -17.53
CA HIS A 411 18.39 -25.26 -17.44
C HIS A 411 18.19 -24.57 -16.09
N LEU A 412 16.97 -24.52 -15.57
CA LEU A 412 16.66 -23.93 -14.26
C LEU A 412 17.30 -24.72 -13.11
N GLU A 413 17.31 -26.04 -13.19
CA GLU A 413 17.97 -26.88 -12.18
C GLU A 413 19.51 -26.74 -12.26
N LYS A 414 20.08 -26.68 -13.48
CA LYS A 414 21.51 -26.46 -13.69
C LYS A 414 22.00 -25.05 -13.34
N SER A 415 21.13 -24.05 -13.39
CA SER A 415 21.47 -22.70 -12.93
C SER A 415 21.55 -22.60 -11.40
N GLY A 416 21.27 -23.71 -10.70
CA GLY A 416 21.37 -23.82 -9.25
C GLY A 416 20.10 -23.37 -8.53
N LEU A 417 19.00 -23.10 -9.25
CA LEU A 417 17.73 -22.77 -8.62
C LEU A 417 17.06 -24.03 -8.04
N GLN A 418 16.41 -23.84 -6.89
CA GLN A 418 15.61 -24.87 -6.24
C GLN A 418 14.14 -24.64 -6.54
N ARG A 419 13.42 -25.73 -6.77
CA ARG A 419 11.98 -25.72 -6.92
C ARG A 419 11.33 -25.64 -5.54
N MET A 420 10.40 -24.69 -5.36
CA MET A 420 9.52 -24.66 -4.20
C MET A 420 8.62 -25.89 -4.23
N GLN A 421 8.55 -26.63 -3.12
CA GLN A 421 7.65 -27.77 -2.95
C GLN A 421 6.72 -27.49 -1.77
N PRO A 422 5.45 -27.95 -1.84
CA PRO A 422 4.50 -27.77 -0.73
C PRO A 422 4.95 -28.40 0.60
N ASP A 423 5.87 -29.37 0.58
CA ASP A 423 6.21 -30.23 1.73
C ASP A 423 7.72 -30.51 1.91
N GLY A 424 8.58 -29.83 1.15
CA GLY A 424 10.04 -30.03 1.23
C GLY A 424 10.55 -31.37 0.69
N ALA A 425 9.73 -32.14 -0.02
CA ALA A 425 10.16 -33.38 -0.67
C ALA A 425 11.16 -33.11 -1.82
N ALA A 426 12.03 -34.09 -2.10
CA ALA A 426 12.90 -34.03 -3.27
C ALA A 426 12.05 -34.11 -4.56
N ALA A 427 12.17 -33.11 -5.43
CA ALA A 427 11.45 -33.09 -6.70
C ALA A 427 11.87 -34.29 -7.56
N SER A 428 10.94 -35.18 -7.89
CA SER A 428 11.16 -36.24 -8.87
C SER A 428 10.19 -36.13 -10.03
N GLY A 429 10.70 -36.11 -11.25
CA GLY A 429 9.89 -36.14 -12.47
C GLY A 429 9.43 -34.77 -12.95
N THR A 430 8.74 -34.79 -14.10
CA THR A 430 8.27 -33.60 -14.79
C THR A 430 7.13 -32.91 -14.03
N PRO A 431 7.23 -31.60 -13.69
CA PRO A 431 6.15 -30.88 -13.01
C PRO A 431 4.85 -30.88 -13.81
N VAL A 432 3.74 -30.96 -13.08
CA VAL A 432 2.40 -30.65 -13.56
C VAL A 432 1.96 -29.38 -12.83
N ILE A 433 1.69 -28.33 -13.60
CA ILE A 433 1.48 -26.97 -13.09
C ILE A 433 -0.03 -26.70 -13.11
N HIS A 434 -0.63 -26.62 -11.93
CA HIS A 434 -2.04 -26.25 -11.78
C HIS A 434 -2.21 -24.74 -11.95
N ASP A 435 -1.37 -23.98 -11.26
CA ASP A 435 -1.52 -22.55 -11.05
C ASP A 435 -0.18 -21.82 -11.22
N VAL A 436 0.81 -22.12 -10.37
CA VAL A 436 2.13 -21.52 -10.37
C VAL A 436 3.17 -22.54 -9.91
N LEU A 437 4.29 -22.56 -10.61
CA LEU A 437 5.48 -23.30 -10.25
C LEU A 437 6.62 -22.30 -9.98
N ILE A 438 7.25 -22.41 -8.81
CA ILE A 438 8.22 -21.43 -8.34
C ILE A 438 9.61 -22.08 -8.27
N PHE A 439 10.59 -21.41 -8.86
CA PHE A 439 12.01 -21.68 -8.65
C PHE A 439 12.66 -20.48 -7.98
N HIS A 440 13.59 -20.73 -7.06
CA HIS A 440 14.24 -19.69 -6.29
C HIS A 440 15.71 -20.02 -6.02
N THR A 441 16.49 -19.01 -5.68
CA THR A 441 17.87 -19.20 -5.22
C THR A 441 17.90 -20.10 -3.97
N PRO A 442 18.86 -21.04 -3.85
CA PRO A 442 18.95 -21.94 -2.70
C PRO A 442 18.96 -21.18 -1.38
N ILE A 443 18.06 -21.57 -0.50
CA ILE A 443 18.01 -21.05 0.86
C ILE A 443 18.94 -21.94 1.70
N ALA A 444 19.90 -21.32 2.39
CA ALA A 444 20.72 -22.04 3.34
C ALA A 444 19.80 -22.72 4.36
N LYS A 445 19.96 -24.03 4.61
CA LYS A 445 19.19 -24.72 5.65
C LYS A 445 19.48 -24.06 6.98
N THR A 446 18.60 -23.18 7.42
CA THR A 446 18.61 -22.66 8.78
C THR A 446 18.37 -23.88 9.68
N PRO A 447 19.26 -24.21 10.64
CA PRO A 447 18.92 -25.21 11.64
C PRO A 447 17.60 -24.78 12.27
N ALA A 448 16.67 -25.72 12.43
CA ALA A 448 15.31 -25.47 12.91
C ALA A 448 15.35 -24.43 14.04
N LYS A 449 14.77 -23.25 13.80
CA LYS A 449 14.70 -22.19 14.80
C LYS A 449 14.08 -22.80 16.05
N ALA A 450 14.84 -22.89 17.14
CA ALA A 450 14.23 -22.92 18.46
C ALA A 450 13.33 -21.68 18.55
N PRO A 451 12.13 -21.78 19.17
CA PRO A 451 11.19 -20.66 19.25
C PRO A 451 11.93 -19.41 19.71
N ALA A 452 11.73 -18.30 18.98
CA ALA A 452 12.46 -17.07 19.18
C ALA A 452 12.45 -16.67 20.66
N VAL A 453 13.62 -16.75 21.30
CA VAL A 453 13.84 -16.13 22.60
C VAL A 453 13.85 -14.62 22.33
N ALA A 454 12.94 -13.89 22.97
CA ALA A 454 12.88 -12.44 22.93
C ALA A 454 14.29 -11.84 23.16
N PRO A 455 14.66 -10.74 22.46
CA PRO A 455 15.99 -10.17 22.56
C PRO A 455 16.35 -9.90 24.02
N ASN A 456 17.56 -10.35 24.39
CA ASN A 456 18.11 -10.29 25.74
C ASN A 456 17.94 -8.88 26.34
N ARG A 457 17.11 -8.78 27.38
CA ARG A 457 16.92 -7.55 28.15
C ARG A 457 18.24 -7.21 28.84
N LYS A 458 18.82 -6.04 28.57
CA LYS A 458 19.68 -5.40 29.60
C LYS A 458 18.78 -5.03 30.78
N PRO A 459 19.10 -5.43 32.01
CA PRO A 459 18.33 -4.99 33.17
C PRO A 459 18.45 -3.46 33.33
N PRO A 460 17.39 -2.77 33.77
CA PRO A 460 17.45 -1.34 34.04
C PRO A 460 18.43 -1.08 35.19
N PRO A 461 19.11 0.09 35.21
CA PRO A 461 19.95 0.47 36.33
C PRO A 461 19.11 0.58 37.61
N PRO A 462 19.67 0.22 38.78
CA PRO A 462 18.94 0.27 40.04
C PRO A 462 18.46 1.69 40.34
N ALA A 463 17.18 1.82 40.67
CA ALA A 463 16.58 3.09 41.08
C ALA A 463 17.29 3.63 42.32
N MET A 464 17.73 4.89 42.27
CA MET A 464 18.15 5.62 43.46
C MET A 464 16.93 5.81 44.36
N ALA A 465 17.05 5.32 45.59
CA ALA A 465 16.09 5.57 46.65
C ALA A 465 16.07 7.06 47.02
N ALA A 466 14.88 7.64 47.11
CA ALA A 466 14.56 8.82 47.90
C ALA A 466 13.29 8.52 48.68
#